data_AF-A0AA90SY13-F1
#
_entry.id   AF-A0AA90SY13-F1
#
_cell.length_a   1.000
_cell.length_b   1.000
_cell.length_c   1.000
_cell.angle_alpha   90.00
_cell.angle_beta   90.00
_cell.angle_gamma   90.00
#
_symmetry.space_group_name_H-M   'P 1'
#
loop_
_entity.id
_entity.type
_entity.pdbx_description
1 polymer ?
#
loop_
_entity_poly.entity_id
_entity_poly.type
_entity_poly.pdbx_seq_one_letter_code
_entity_poly.pdbx_strand_id
1 'polypeptide(L)'
;MFQYTIDDLMELPLQTSVEVTIAFPTGKRWLFFATPELLNRVGDLVDGSTARVHLGELHMIVVSELSVEIIDSVLRDLHQNGELERRTLPISSDGES
;
A
#
# COMPACT_ATOMS: atom_id res chain seq x y z
N MET A 1 -11.05 11.45 9.37
CA MET A 1 -10.50 10.19 8.82
C MET A 1 -11.67 9.38 8.27
N PHE A 2 -11.52 8.78 7.09
CA PHE A 2 -12.53 7.89 6.51
C PHE A 2 -12.56 6.54 7.22
N GLN A 3 -13.67 5.81 7.12
CA GLN A 3 -13.74 4.43 7.57
C GLN A 3 -12.86 3.55 6.68
N TYR A 4 -12.20 2.56 7.27
CA TYR A 4 -11.37 1.59 6.54
C TYR A 4 -11.52 0.18 7.12
N THR A 5 -11.18 -0.82 6.30
CA THR A 5 -11.03 -2.21 6.69
C THR A 5 -9.60 -2.66 6.38
N ILE A 6 -9.05 -3.50 7.25
CA ILE A 6 -7.82 -4.24 6.97
C ILE A 6 -8.28 -5.59 6.43
N ASP A 7 -8.02 -5.84 5.15
CA ASP A 7 -8.63 -6.96 4.43
C ASP A 7 -7.79 -8.24 4.56
N ASP A 8 -6.49 -8.10 4.85
CA ASP A 8 -5.55 -9.21 5.00
C ASP A 8 -5.17 -9.49 6.47
N LEU A 9 -4.79 -10.74 6.74
CA LEU A 9 -4.22 -11.14 8.03
C LEU A 9 -2.83 -10.53 8.21
N MET A 10 -2.59 -9.90 9.36
CA MET A 10 -1.28 -9.36 9.74
C MET A 10 -0.32 -10.43 10.30
N GLU A 11 -0.74 -11.69 10.37
CA GLU A 11 -0.04 -12.74 11.13
C GLU A 11 1.29 -13.19 10.50
N LEU A 12 1.57 -12.81 9.24
CA LEU A 12 2.82 -13.11 8.55
C LEU A 12 3.31 -11.90 7.74
N PRO A 13 3.84 -10.84 8.39
CA PRO A 13 4.31 -9.62 7.73
C PRO A 13 5.50 -9.84 6.77
N LEU A 14 6.07 -11.05 6.78
CA LEU A 14 7.14 -11.51 5.91
C LEU A 14 6.65 -12.31 4.68
N GLN A 15 5.33 -12.50 4.54
CA GLN A 15 4.74 -13.36 3.50
C GLN A 15 3.65 -12.66 2.69
N THR A 16 2.96 -11.66 3.25
CA THR A 16 1.93 -10.92 2.52
C THR A 16 2.03 -9.42 2.78
N SER A 17 1.72 -8.64 1.75
CA SER A 17 1.30 -7.26 1.95
C SER A 17 -0.04 -7.24 2.68
N VAL A 18 -0.35 -6.11 3.30
CA VAL A 18 -1.64 -5.91 3.97
C VAL A 18 -2.45 -4.89 3.19
N GLU A 19 -3.48 -5.36 2.48
CA GLU A 19 -4.44 -4.51 1.80
C GLU A 19 -5.38 -3.82 2.79
N VAL A 20 -5.63 -2.54 2.53
CA VAL A 20 -6.53 -1.70 3.30
C VAL A 20 -7.51 -1.02 2.36
N THR A 21 -8.79 -1.36 2.50
CA THR A 21 -9.87 -0.68 1.79
C THR A 21 -10.37 0.52 2.57
N ILE A 22 -10.47 1.67 1.90
CA ILE A 22 -10.96 2.94 2.43
C ILE A 22 -12.31 3.28 1.79
N ALA A 23 -13.28 3.63 2.62
CA ALA A 23 -14.61 4.05 2.19
C ALA A 23 -14.66 5.57 1.95
N PHE A 24 -14.37 6.01 0.72
CA PHE A 24 -14.61 7.41 0.31
C PHE A 24 -16.08 7.63 -0.08
N PRO A 25 -16.59 8.87 -0.03
CA PRO A 25 -17.94 9.20 -0.50
C PRO A 25 -18.20 8.81 -1.97
N THR A 26 -17.16 8.80 -2.79
CA THR A 26 -17.21 8.45 -4.23
C THR A 26 -17.11 6.95 -4.50
N GLY A 27 -16.88 6.14 -3.48
CA GLY A 27 -16.68 4.70 -3.60
C GLY A 27 -15.51 4.17 -2.78
N LYS A 28 -15.39 2.85 -2.73
CA LYS A 28 -14.28 2.18 -2.07
C LYS A 28 -13.03 2.25 -2.93
N ARG A 29 -11.89 2.52 -2.30
CA ARG A 29 -10.56 2.45 -2.93
C ARG A 29 -9.60 1.76 -1.97
N TRP A 30 -8.43 1.36 -2.44
CA TRP A 30 -7.50 0.59 -1.64
C TRP A 30 -6.07 1.13 -1.76
N LEU A 31 -5.28 0.80 -0.75
CA LEU A 31 -3.82 0.89 -0.73
C LEU A 31 -3.32 -0.32 0.06
N PHE A 32 -2.01 -0.57 0.06
CA PHE A 32 -1.46 -1.71 0.78
C PHE A 32 -0.16 -1.37 1.48
N PHE A 33 0.08 -2.03 2.60
CA PHE A 33 1.30 -1.89 3.38
C PHE A 33 2.24 -3.06 3.13
N ALA A 34 3.53 -2.77 3.08
CA ALA A 34 4.59 -3.75 2.90
C ALA A 34 5.78 -3.45 3.82
N THR A 35 6.54 -4.50 4.14
CA THR A 35 7.82 -4.39 4.86
C THR A 35 9.00 -4.52 3.89
N PRO A 36 10.17 -3.91 4.17
CA PRO A 36 11.37 -4.13 3.37
C PRO A 36 11.73 -5.62 3.23
N GLU A 37 11.51 -6.42 4.27
CA GLU A 37 11.74 -7.86 4.26
C GLU A 37 10.83 -8.59 3.27
N LEU A 38 9.56 -8.18 3.17
CA LEU A 38 8.64 -8.70 2.16
C LEU A 38 9.11 -8.33 0.74
N LEU A 39 9.50 -7.07 0.51
CA LEU A 39 9.90 -6.58 -0.82
C LEU A 39 11.15 -7.30 -1.37
N ASN A 40 12.01 -7.82 -0.50
CA ASN A 40 13.15 -8.65 -0.89
C ASN A 40 12.76 -10.09 -1.29
N ARG A 41 11.57 -10.55 -0.88
CA ARG A 41 11.09 -11.93 -1.10
C ARG A 41 10.13 -12.05 -2.27
N VAL A 42 9.29 -11.03 -2.51
CA VAL A 42 8.24 -11.03 -3.55
C VAL A 42 8.47 -9.92 -4.57
N GLY A 43 7.76 -9.97 -5.69
CA GLY A 43 7.92 -9.05 -6.82
C GLY A 43 8.64 -9.70 -8.01
N ASP A 44 8.60 -9.01 -9.14
CA ASP A 44 9.14 -9.51 -10.40
C ASP A 44 10.67 -9.43 -10.41
N LEU A 45 11.34 -10.46 -10.91
CA LEU A 45 12.80 -10.45 -10.98
C LEU A 45 13.24 -9.58 -12.17
N VAL A 46 14.18 -8.67 -11.93
CA VAL A 46 14.80 -7.91 -13.02
C VAL A 46 15.82 -8.79 -13.72
N ASP A 47 15.67 -8.94 -15.05
CA ASP A 47 16.53 -9.76 -15.90
C ASP A 47 18.03 -9.50 -15.66
N GLY A 48 18.78 -10.58 -15.45
CA GLY A 48 20.22 -10.51 -15.21
C GLY A 48 20.62 -9.98 -13.82
N SER A 49 19.68 -9.84 -12.88
CA SER A 49 19.97 -9.40 -11.51
C SER A 49 19.30 -10.26 -10.44
N THR A 50 19.60 -9.97 -9.18
CA THR A 50 18.86 -10.50 -8.01
C THR A 50 17.82 -9.52 -7.47
N ALA A 51 17.66 -8.36 -8.11
CA ALA A 51 16.74 -7.32 -7.67
C ALA A 51 15.30 -7.69 -8.04
N ARG A 52 14.36 -7.33 -7.15
CA ARG A 52 12.93 -7.47 -7.37
C ARG A 52 12.31 -6.10 -7.63
N VAL A 53 11.44 -6.02 -8.62
CA VAL A 53 10.70 -4.80 -8.98
C VAL A 53 9.26 -4.87 -8.48
N HIS A 54 8.76 -3.72 -8.06
CA HIS A 54 7.40 -3.51 -7.59
C HIS A 54 6.87 -2.21 -8.20
N LEU A 55 5.76 -2.29 -8.94
CA LEU A 55 5.18 -1.16 -9.69
C LEU A 55 3.87 -0.67 -9.07
N GLY A 56 3.74 -0.79 -7.75
CA GLY A 56 2.60 -0.32 -6.98
C GLY A 56 2.93 0.87 -6.10
N GLU A 57 4.01 1.62 -6.35
CA GLU A 57 4.60 2.60 -5.43
C GLU A 57 3.65 3.70 -4.98
N LEU A 58 2.66 4.07 -5.81
CA LEU A 58 1.63 5.04 -5.43
C LEU A 58 0.70 4.50 -4.34
N HIS A 59 0.33 3.22 -4.43
CA HIS A 59 -0.57 2.49 -3.54
C HIS A 59 0.17 1.75 -2.42
N MET A 60 1.49 1.59 -2.54
CA MET A 60 2.33 0.86 -1.61
C MET A 60 2.86 1.80 -0.54
N ILE A 61 2.56 1.49 0.70
CA ILE A 61 3.12 2.14 1.88
C ILE A 61 4.15 1.22 2.52
N VAL A 62 5.41 1.65 2.56
CA VAL A 62 6.48 0.86 3.16
C VAL A 62 6.67 1.27 4.61
N VAL A 63 6.57 0.30 5.52
CA VAL A 63 6.76 0.47 6.97
C VAL A 63 7.76 -0.56 7.49
N SER A 64 8.52 -0.21 8.54
CA SER A 64 9.48 -1.14 9.14
C SER A 64 8.83 -2.25 9.96
N GLU A 65 7.59 -2.04 10.40
CA GLU A 65 6.81 -2.98 11.20
C GLU A 65 5.32 -2.84 10.84
N LEU A 66 4.59 -3.94 10.88
CA LEU A 66 3.15 -3.99 10.60
C LEU A 66 2.37 -4.24 11.88
N SER A 67 1.49 -3.31 12.21
CA SER A 67 0.46 -3.46 13.24
C SER A 67 -0.76 -2.63 12.89
N VAL A 68 -1.90 -2.89 13.53
CA VAL A 68 -3.12 -2.09 13.36
C VAL A 68 -2.86 -0.63 13.73
N GLU A 69 -2.11 -0.41 14.80
CA GLU A 69 -1.79 0.92 15.33
C GLU A 69 -0.92 1.72 14.35
N ILE A 70 0.06 1.05 13.71
CA ILE A 70 0.91 1.68 12.69
C ILE A 70 0.07 2.04 11.46
N ILE A 71 -0.76 1.10 10.97
CA ILE A 71 -1.66 1.35 9.84
C ILE A 71 -2.57 2.55 10.14
N ASP A 72 -3.23 2.55 11.31
CA ASP A 72 -4.13 3.62 11.72
C ASP A 72 -3.42 4.98 11.80
N SER A 73 -2.23 5.02 12.41
CA SER A 73 -1.43 6.24 12.51
C SER A 73 -1.04 6.79 11.14
N VAL A 74 -0.55 5.94 10.24
CA VAL A 74 -0.13 6.36 8.90
C VAL A 74 -1.32 6.84 8.08
N LEU A 75 -2.46 6.15 8.12
CA LEU A 75 -3.68 6.57 7.42
C LEU A 75 -4.19 7.92 7.95
N ARG A 76 -4.09 8.19 9.26
CA ARG A 76 -4.44 9.49 9.85
C ARG A 76 -3.52 10.59 9.33
N ASP A 77 -2.22 10.36 9.31
CA ASP A 77 -1.24 11.34 8.83
C ASP A 77 -1.45 11.64 7.34
N LEU A 78 -1.64 10.60 6.51
CA LEU A 78 -1.95 10.79 5.09
C LEU A 78 -3.24 11.57 4.88
N HIS A 79 -4.27 11.33 5.69
CA HIS A 79 -5.53 12.06 5.60
C HIS A 79 -5.37 13.52 6.00
N GLN A 80 -4.66 13.80 7.10
CA GLN A 80 -4.39 15.15 7.58
C GLN A 80 -3.57 15.97 6.57
N ASN A 81 -2.67 15.31 5.86
CA ASN A 81 -1.84 15.93 4.82
C ASN A 81 -2.51 15.98 3.43
N GLY A 82 -3.74 15.48 3.28
CA GLY A 82 -4.44 15.45 1.99
C GLY A 82 -3.91 14.44 0.97
N GLU A 83 -2.99 13.55 1.37
CA GLU A 83 -2.33 12.57 0.50
C GLU A 83 -3.10 11.25 0.40
N LEU A 84 -3.99 10.96 1.36
CA LEU A 84 -4.67 9.66 1.43
C LEU A 84 -5.46 9.36 0.16
N GLU A 85 -6.18 10.35 -0.38
CA GLU A 85 -6.96 10.13 -1.59
C GLU A 85 -6.05 9.85 -2.80
N ARG A 86 -4.99 10.65 -2.97
CA ARG A 86 -4.03 10.53 -4.07
C ARG A 86 -3.41 9.14 -4.13
N ARG A 87 -3.06 8.56 -2.98
CA ARG A 87 -2.45 7.23 -2.84
C ARG A 87 -3.42 6.07 -3.09
N THR A 88 -4.69 6.36 -3.36
CA THR A 88 -5.71 5.35 -3.68
C THR A 88 -6.34 5.56 -5.06
N LEU A 89 -5.90 6.58 -5.81
CA LEU A 89 -6.37 6.81 -7.18
C LEU A 89 -5.87 5.68 -8.08
N PRO A 90 -6.66 5.21 -9.06
CA PRO A 90 -6.13 4.36 -10.12
C PRO A 90 -4.85 4.99 -10.68
N ILE A 91 -3.86 4.18 -11.05
CA ILE A 91 -2.73 4.68 -11.85
C ILE A 91 -3.38 5.23 -13.13
N SER A 92 -3.51 6.56 -13.23
CA SER A 92 -4.00 7.16 -14.46
C SER A 92 -2.98 6.79 -15.52
N SER A 93 -3.45 6.16 -16.59
CA SER A 93 -2.69 5.99 -17.82
C SER A 93 -2.57 7.36 -18.49
N ASP A 94 -1.89 8.31 -17.84
CA ASP A 94 -1.53 9.59 -18.44
C ASP A 94 -0.34 9.33 -19.37
N GLY A 95 -0.63 8.74 -20.53
CA GLY A 95 0.38 8.29 -21.49
C GLY A 95 -0.14 7.87 -22.86
N GLU A 96 -1.39 8.16 -23.22
CA GLU A 96 -1.82 8.16 -24.63
C GLU A 96 -2.21 9.59 -25.01
N SER A 97 -1.21 10.34 -25.50
CA SER A 97 -1.40 11.50 -26.38
C SER A 97 -1.02 11.12 -27.80
#